data_AF-A0A1H8BZJ0-F1
#
_entry.id   AF-A0A1H8BZJ0-F1
#
_cell.length_a   1.000
_cell.length_b   1.000
_cell.length_c   1.000
_cell.angle_alpha   90.00
_cell.angle_beta   90.00
_cell.angle_gamma   90.00
#
_symmetry.space_group_name_H-M   'P 1'
#
loop_
_entity.id
_entity.type
_entity.pdbx_description
1 polymer ?
#
loop_
_entity_poly.entity_id
_entity_poly.type
_entity_poly.pdbx_seq_one_letter_code
_entity_poly.pdbx_strand_id
1 'polypeptide(L)'
;MSKWLLATMAFALPSLALAGPHDRRERHENRQEAQQNRQEQRDDRWDLKQLENLIARFDTATSHRHRDALRQVDADLRAYVALELKETRYELSDAQSEVRRDHHELHDARGRREFQDAQHDRRDDVRDVRRESESLKRTRVIQRELEDLYGRMDRNSLHHKRALMMELLQLARAEQAQNRKEIREDRRESREDRRQARDDRY
;
A
#
# COMPACT_ATOMS: atom_id res chain seq x y z
N MET A 1 -21.59 -69.56 -46.49
CA MET A 1 -20.24 -69.02 -46.24
C MET A 1 -20.32 -67.50 -46.27
N SER A 2 -19.78 -66.84 -45.25
CA SER A 2 -19.32 -65.43 -45.25
C SER A 2 -20.39 -64.33 -45.32
N LYS A 3 -20.33 -63.21 -44.61
CA LYS A 3 -19.58 -62.69 -43.44
C LYS A 3 -20.23 -61.31 -43.20
N TRP A 4 -20.69 -61.05 -41.98
CA TRP A 4 -21.21 -59.74 -41.57
C TRP A 4 -20.08 -58.70 -41.59
N LEU A 5 -20.27 -57.56 -42.26
CA LEU A 5 -19.36 -56.41 -42.18
C LEU A 5 -19.97 -55.34 -41.27
N LEU A 6 -19.46 -55.30 -40.04
CA LEU A 6 -19.53 -54.18 -39.11
C LEU A 6 -18.57 -53.09 -39.59
N ALA A 7 -19.08 -51.89 -39.86
CA ALA A 7 -18.27 -50.68 -40.02
C ALA A 7 -18.52 -49.76 -38.82
N THR A 8 -17.65 -49.90 -37.81
CA THR A 8 -17.54 -49.02 -36.65
C THR A 8 -17.07 -47.62 -37.09
N MET A 9 -17.96 -46.63 -36.98
CA MET A 9 -17.61 -45.21 -37.02
C MET A 9 -16.84 -44.85 -35.73
N ALA A 10 -15.55 -44.55 -35.86
CA ALA A 10 -14.78 -43.90 -34.81
C ALA A 10 -15.07 -42.39 -34.84
N PHE A 11 -15.95 -41.93 -33.94
CA PHE A 11 -16.09 -40.50 -33.63
C PHE A 11 -14.90 -40.08 -32.76
N ALA A 12 -13.96 -39.35 -33.36
CA ALA A 12 -12.93 -38.62 -32.63
C ALA A 12 -13.60 -37.48 -31.86
N LEU A 13 -13.65 -37.58 -30.53
CA LEU A 13 -14.07 -36.50 -29.65
C LEU A 13 -12.95 -35.44 -29.60
N PRO A 14 -13.25 -34.15 -29.86
CA PRO A 14 -12.32 -33.08 -29.53
C PRO A 14 -12.26 -32.92 -28.01
N SER A 15 -11.08 -33.14 -27.44
CA SER A 15 -10.76 -32.80 -26.05
C SER A 15 -10.85 -31.28 -25.88
N LEU A 16 -12.02 -30.78 -25.49
CA LEU A 16 -12.19 -29.41 -25.02
C LEU A 16 -11.42 -29.27 -23.71
N ALA A 17 -10.20 -28.73 -23.79
CA ALA A 17 -9.43 -28.30 -22.63
C ALA A 17 -10.22 -27.20 -21.90
N LEU A 18 -10.88 -27.60 -20.81
CA LEU A 18 -11.63 -26.73 -19.92
C LEU A 18 -10.60 -25.88 -19.14
N ALA A 19 -10.28 -24.69 -19.63
CA ALA A 19 -9.61 -23.67 -18.81
C ALA A 19 -10.56 -23.32 -17.65
N GLY A 20 -10.22 -23.77 -16.44
CA GLY A 20 -11.08 -23.64 -15.27
C GLY A 20 -11.41 -22.18 -14.92
N PRO A 21 -12.54 -21.94 -14.20
CA PRO A 21 -13.02 -20.61 -13.82
C PRO A 21 -12.09 -19.81 -12.89
N HIS A 22 -11.04 -20.43 -12.31
CA HIS A 22 -10.05 -19.76 -11.46
C HIS A 22 -9.24 -18.65 -12.18
N ASP A 23 -8.84 -18.88 -13.43
CA ASP A 23 -7.94 -17.98 -14.20
C ASP A 23 -8.60 -16.63 -14.59
N ARG A 24 -9.93 -16.47 -14.44
CA ARG A 24 -10.62 -15.19 -14.75
C ARG A 24 -10.76 -14.27 -13.54
N ARG A 25 -10.86 -14.84 -12.33
CA ARG A 25 -11.04 -14.10 -11.09
C ARG A 25 -9.73 -13.44 -10.64
N GLU A 26 -8.65 -14.22 -10.62
CA GLU A 26 -7.29 -13.74 -10.35
C GLU A 26 -6.85 -12.64 -11.33
N ARG A 27 -7.22 -12.73 -12.62
CA ARG A 27 -6.91 -11.69 -13.62
C ARG A 27 -7.70 -10.39 -13.41
N HIS A 28 -8.87 -10.46 -12.79
CA HIS A 28 -9.67 -9.28 -12.46
C HIS A 28 -9.15 -8.60 -11.19
N GLU A 29 -8.80 -9.37 -10.17
CA GLU A 29 -8.15 -8.92 -8.92
C GLU A 29 -6.82 -8.22 -9.24
N ASN A 30 -5.93 -8.86 -10.01
CA ASN A 30 -4.67 -8.28 -10.50
C ASN A 30 -4.81 -6.95 -11.26
N ARG A 31 -5.93 -6.74 -11.97
CA ARG A 31 -6.17 -5.49 -12.72
C ARG A 31 -6.68 -4.37 -11.82
N GLN A 32 -7.42 -4.71 -10.77
CA GLN A 32 -7.93 -3.76 -9.79
C GLN A 32 -6.80 -3.28 -8.87
N GLU A 33 -5.97 -4.20 -8.36
CA GLU A 33 -4.76 -3.89 -7.61
C GLU A 33 -3.82 -2.98 -8.43
N ALA A 34 -3.54 -3.33 -9.69
CA ALA A 34 -2.69 -2.50 -10.53
C ALA A 34 -3.25 -1.08 -10.81
N GLN A 35 -4.57 -0.88 -10.67
CA GLN A 35 -5.20 0.45 -10.75
C GLN A 35 -5.13 1.19 -9.42
N GLN A 36 -5.39 0.50 -8.30
CA GLN A 36 -5.26 1.02 -6.93
C GLN A 36 -3.82 1.50 -6.68
N ASN A 37 -2.81 0.65 -6.95
CA ASN A 37 -1.39 1.00 -6.76
C ASN A 37 -0.93 2.18 -7.62
N ARG A 38 -1.63 2.50 -8.73
CA ARG A 38 -1.35 3.70 -9.55
C ARG A 38 -1.98 4.95 -8.97
N GLN A 39 -3.17 4.81 -8.40
CA GLN A 39 -3.90 5.89 -7.75
C GLN A 39 -3.16 6.30 -6.47
N GLU A 40 -2.82 5.34 -5.61
CA GLU A 40 -2.03 5.54 -4.39
C GLU A 40 -0.71 6.25 -4.68
N GLN A 41 0.09 5.74 -5.63
CA GLN A 41 1.35 6.41 -6.03
C GLN A 41 1.17 7.86 -6.50
N ARG A 42 0.03 8.21 -7.08
CA ARG A 42 -0.25 9.57 -7.53
C ARG A 42 -0.61 10.45 -6.34
N ASP A 43 -1.37 9.90 -5.42
CA ASP A 43 -1.83 10.57 -4.21
C ASP A 43 -0.63 10.79 -3.26
N ASP A 44 0.22 9.79 -2.99
CA ASP A 44 1.47 9.92 -2.22
C ASP A 44 2.38 11.05 -2.73
N ARG A 45 2.49 11.18 -4.06
CA ARG A 45 3.29 12.24 -4.70
C ARG A 45 2.67 13.60 -4.49
N TRP A 46 1.35 13.67 -4.48
CA TRP A 46 0.63 14.90 -4.24
C TRP A 46 0.78 15.31 -2.78
N ASP A 47 0.65 14.40 -1.81
CA ASP A 47 0.81 14.69 -0.38
C ASP A 47 2.23 15.14 -0.03
N LEU A 48 3.24 14.45 -0.55
CA LEU A 48 4.63 14.89 -0.43
C LEU A 48 4.80 16.33 -0.93
N LYS A 49 4.25 16.62 -2.10
CA LYS A 49 4.33 17.95 -2.70
C LYS A 49 3.56 19.00 -1.88
N GLN A 50 2.41 18.64 -1.30
CA GLN A 50 1.67 19.53 -0.40
C GLN A 50 2.52 19.90 0.82
N LEU A 51 3.16 18.91 1.46
CA LEU A 51 4.00 19.14 2.62
C LEU A 51 5.26 19.96 2.28
N GLU A 52 5.90 19.68 1.14
CA GLU A 52 7.02 20.49 0.64
C GLU A 52 6.61 21.95 0.40
N ASN A 53 5.44 22.18 -0.20
CA ASN A 53 4.91 23.53 -0.39
C ASN A 53 4.60 24.22 0.94
N LEU A 54 4.06 23.48 1.91
CA LEU A 54 3.76 23.99 3.25
C LEU A 54 5.04 24.47 3.96
N ILE A 55 6.13 23.69 3.87
CA ILE A 55 7.47 24.06 4.39
C ILE A 55 8.01 25.31 3.68
N ALA A 56 7.93 25.36 2.35
CA ALA A 56 8.41 26.51 1.59
C ALA A 56 7.66 27.81 1.98
N ARG A 57 6.35 27.73 2.18
CA ARG A 57 5.54 28.85 2.67
C ARG A 57 5.89 29.23 4.11
N PHE A 58 6.13 28.24 4.97
CA PHE A 58 6.58 28.46 6.35
C PHE A 58 7.91 29.23 6.40
N ASP A 59 8.90 28.78 5.63
CA ASP A 59 10.23 29.40 5.55
C ASP A 59 10.13 30.83 5.02
N THR A 60 9.31 31.04 3.97
CA THR A 60 9.03 32.37 3.41
C THR A 60 8.37 33.30 4.42
N ALA A 61 7.34 32.82 5.12
CA ALA A 61 6.61 33.61 6.12
C ALA A 61 7.48 33.94 7.33
N THR A 62 8.36 33.02 7.73
CA THR A 62 9.32 33.19 8.83
C THR A 62 10.39 34.23 8.47
N SER A 63 10.98 34.16 7.27
CA SER A 63 12.03 35.08 6.84
C SER A 63 11.55 36.53 6.74
N HIS A 64 10.32 36.74 6.26
CA HIS A 64 9.71 38.05 6.12
C HIS A 64 8.91 38.49 7.36
N ARG A 65 8.82 37.64 8.40
CA ARG A 65 8.05 37.89 9.63
C ARG A 65 6.56 38.18 9.40
N HIS A 66 5.97 37.56 8.37
CA HIS A 66 4.56 37.71 8.03
C HIS A 66 3.67 36.88 8.97
N ARG A 67 3.17 37.52 10.04
CA ARG A 67 2.35 36.84 11.07
C ARG A 67 1.07 36.21 10.51
N ASP A 68 0.40 36.87 9.58
CA ASP A 68 -0.84 36.34 8.99
C ASP A 68 -0.58 35.10 8.14
N ALA A 69 0.49 35.13 7.35
CA ALA A 69 0.93 33.96 6.58
C ALA A 69 1.34 32.80 7.50
N LEU A 70 2.01 33.08 8.62
CA LEU A 70 2.33 32.05 9.63
C LEU A 70 1.07 31.42 10.24
N ARG A 71 0.03 32.22 10.53
CA ARG A 71 -1.26 31.68 11.02
C ARG A 71 -1.93 30.78 10.01
N GLN A 72 -1.90 31.15 8.73
CA GLN A 72 -2.45 30.30 7.66
C GLN A 72 -1.65 29.00 7.53
N VAL A 73 -0.32 29.08 7.58
CA VAL A 73 0.54 27.88 7.53
C VAL A 73 0.29 26.99 8.74
N ASP A 74 0.14 27.53 9.95
CA ASP A 74 -0.23 26.77 11.15
C ASP A 74 -1.57 26.04 10.97
N ALA A 75 -2.59 26.72 10.42
CA ALA A 75 -3.91 26.14 10.18
C ALA A 75 -3.86 25.02 9.12
N ASP A 76 -3.14 25.26 8.02
CA ASP A 76 -2.97 24.27 6.95
C ASP A 76 -2.15 23.07 7.44
N LEU A 77 -1.11 23.29 8.25
CA LEU A 77 -0.33 22.21 8.89
C LEU A 77 -1.20 21.36 9.80
N ARG A 78 -2.07 22.00 10.59
CA ARG A 78 -3.00 21.30 11.47
C ARG A 78 -3.98 20.43 10.68
N ALA A 79 -4.52 20.97 9.60
CA ALA A 79 -5.42 20.23 8.71
C ALA A 79 -4.70 19.05 8.06
N TYR A 80 -3.47 19.25 7.55
CA TYR A 80 -2.64 18.21 6.97
C TYR A 80 -2.39 17.06 7.96
N VAL A 81 -1.88 17.36 9.17
CA VAL A 81 -1.60 16.34 10.19
C VAL A 81 -2.87 15.62 10.65
N ALA A 82 -4.02 16.29 10.69
CA ALA A 82 -5.29 15.66 11.04
C ALA A 82 -5.76 14.66 9.97
N LEU A 83 -5.52 14.96 8.69
CA LEU A 83 -5.80 14.05 7.57
C LEU A 83 -4.85 12.85 7.61
N GLU A 84 -3.56 13.09 7.75
CA GLU A 84 -2.52 12.07 7.90
C GLU A 84 -2.82 11.08 9.03
N LEU A 85 -3.23 11.60 10.20
CA LEU A 85 -3.63 10.76 11.34
C LEU A 85 -4.90 9.94 11.11
N LYS A 86 -5.76 10.37 10.20
CA LYS A 86 -6.98 9.64 9.84
C LYS A 86 -6.63 8.51 8.87
N GLU A 87 -5.78 8.81 7.88
CA GLU A 87 -5.30 7.88 6.86
C GLU A 87 -4.48 6.75 7.47
N THR A 88 -3.42 7.07 8.21
CA THR A 88 -2.59 6.07 8.93
C THR A 88 -3.39 5.19 9.92
N ARG A 89 -4.53 5.66 10.44
CA ARG A 89 -5.42 4.82 11.26
C ARG A 89 -6.25 3.85 10.42
N TYR A 90 -6.67 4.30 9.25
CA TYR A 90 -7.40 3.48 8.30
C TYR A 90 -6.47 2.38 7.77
N GLU A 91 -5.26 2.73 7.34
CA GLU A 91 -4.23 1.79 6.85
C GLU A 91 -3.85 0.76 7.93
N LEU A 92 -3.59 1.20 9.16
CA LEU A 92 -3.33 0.27 10.27
C LEU A 92 -4.51 -0.69 10.51
N SER A 93 -5.75 -0.21 10.38
CA SER A 93 -6.93 -1.06 10.55
C SER A 93 -7.07 -2.08 9.42
N ASP A 94 -6.70 -1.69 8.20
CA ASP A 94 -6.76 -2.54 7.02
C ASP A 94 -5.68 -3.63 7.09
N ALA A 95 -4.43 -3.26 7.35
CA ALA A 95 -3.33 -4.20 7.57
C ALA A 95 -3.62 -5.20 8.71
N GLN A 96 -4.28 -4.75 9.79
CA GLN A 96 -4.72 -5.65 10.86
C GLN A 96 -5.82 -6.62 10.43
N SER A 97 -6.62 -6.26 9.45
CA SER A 97 -7.68 -7.10 8.89
C SER A 97 -7.10 -8.13 7.92
N GLU A 98 -6.05 -7.77 7.17
CA GLU A 98 -5.27 -8.67 6.32
C GLU A 98 -4.59 -9.77 7.13
N VAL A 99 -3.83 -9.41 8.18
CA VAL A 99 -3.25 -10.41 9.12
C VAL A 99 -4.29 -11.41 9.63
N ARG A 100 -5.51 -10.96 9.90
CA ARG A 100 -6.59 -11.84 10.37
C ARG A 100 -7.06 -12.77 9.26
N ARG A 101 -7.18 -12.28 8.02
CA ARG A 101 -7.56 -13.10 6.86
C ARG A 101 -6.50 -14.18 6.63
N ASP A 102 -5.24 -13.80 6.59
CA ASP A 102 -4.10 -14.71 6.39
C ASP A 102 -4.02 -15.79 7.46
N HIS A 103 -4.38 -15.45 8.70
CA HIS A 103 -4.48 -16.43 9.77
C HIS A 103 -5.55 -17.52 9.50
N HIS A 104 -6.65 -17.17 8.82
CA HIS A 104 -7.65 -18.16 8.40
C HIS A 104 -7.14 -18.97 7.20
N GLU A 105 -6.46 -18.34 6.24
CA GLU A 105 -5.91 -19.02 5.06
C GLU A 105 -4.85 -20.06 5.44
N LEU A 106 -4.01 -19.75 6.43
CA LEU A 106 -3.08 -20.71 7.03
C LEU A 106 -3.76 -21.93 7.64
N HIS A 107 -4.94 -21.75 8.23
CA HIS A 107 -5.70 -22.84 8.82
C HIS A 107 -6.35 -23.72 7.73
N ASP A 108 -6.77 -23.10 6.63
CA ASP A 108 -7.47 -23.77 5.54
C ASP A 108 -6.54 -24.37 4.48
N ALA A 109 -5.23 -24.07 4.55
CA ALA A 109 -4.19 -24.61 3.67
C ALA A 109 -4.15 -26.15 3.73
N ARG A 110 -4.30 -26.79 2.57
CA ARG A 110 -4.39 -28.26 2.47
C ARG A 110 -3.12 -28.90 1.91
N GLY A 111 -2.24 -28.09 1.30
CA GLY A 111 -0.97 -28.52 0.73
C GLY A 111 0.25 -27.89 1.41
N ARG A 112 1.40 -28.57 1.29
CA ARG A 112 2.70 -28.05 1.77
C ARG A 112 3.12 -26.74 1.08
N ARG A 113 2.70 -26.53 -0.17
CA ARG A 113 2.99 -25.32 -0.95
C ARG A 113 2.09 -24.18 -0.48
N GLU A 114 0.77 -24.37 -0.51
CA GLU A 114 -0.22 -23.41 0.04
C GLU A 114 0.10 -22.96 1.48
N PHE A 115 0.55 -23.88 2.34
CA PHE A 115 0.95 -23.55 3.70
C PHE A 115 2.22 -22.68 3.76
N GLN A 116 3.17 -22.90 2.86
CA GLN A 116 4.39 -22.09 2.80
C GLN A 116 4.08 -20.68 2.28
N ASP A 117 3.24 -20.59 1.26
CA ASP A 117 2.81 -19.33 0.65
C ASP A 117 2.02 -18.51 1.69
N ALA A 118 0.98 -19.07 2.31
CA ALA A 118 0.21 -18.39 3.37
C ALA A 118 1.06 -18.07 4.63
N GLN A 119 2.15 -18.80 4.87
CA GLN A 119 3.09 -18.46 5.95
C GLN A 119 3.98 -17.27 5.58
N HIS A 120 4.33 -17.14 4.30
CA HIS A 120 5.08 -16.01 3.79
C HIS A 120 4.23 -14.74 3.87
N ASP A 121 3.01 -14.79 3.33
CA ASP A 121 2.08 -13.65 3.28
C ASP A 121 1.81 -13.09 4.67
N ARG A 122 1.45 -13.97 5.62
CA ARG A 122 1.26 -13.56 7.02
C ARG A 122 2.47 -12.83 7.61
N ARG A 123 3.70 -13.26 7.28
CA ARG A 123 4.91 -12.63 7.83
C ARG A 123 5.09 -11.21 7.28
N ASP A 124 4.67 -10.98 6.05
CA ASP A 124 4.69 -9.66 5.41
C ASP A 124 3.59 -8.78 6.00
N ASP A 125 2.36 -9.25 6.10
CA ASP A 125 1.27 -8.49 6.74
C ASP A 125 1.58 -8.09 8.20
N VAL A 126 2.19 -9.00 8.97
CA VAL A 126 2.60 -8.69 10.36
C VAL A 126 3.68 -7.61 10.38
N ARG A 127 4.56 -7.59 9.38
CA ARG A 127 5.58 -6.55 9.22
C ARG A 127 4.93 -5.22 8.90
N ASP A 128 3.90 -5.21 8.07
CA ASP A 128 3.17 -4.01 7.64
C ASP A 128 2.37 -3.41 8.79
N VAL A 129 1.62 -4.23 9.54
CA VAL A 129 0.96 -3.79 10.78
C VAL A 129 1.94 -3.12 11.74
N ARG A 130 3.17 -3.65 11.86
CA ARG A 130 4.19 -3.05 12.70
C ARG A 130 4.64 -1.70 12.16
N ARG A 131 4.89 -1.58 10.85
CA ARG A 131 5.28 -0.32 10.21
C ARG A 131 4.20 0.73 10.37
N GLU A 132 2.96 0.39 10.05
CA GLU A 132 1.80 1.30 10.19
C GLU A 132 1.60 1.74 11.63
N SER A 133 1.78 0.82 12.59
CA SER A 133 1.73 1.17 14.01
C SER A 133 2.86 2.11 14.43
N GLU A 134 4.05 1.96 13.87
CA GLU A 134 5.20 2.82 14.15
C GLU A 134 5.00 4.21 13.53
N SER A 135 4.52 4.30 12.28
CA SER A 135 4.18 5.57 11.61
C SER A 135 3.09 6.32 12.39
N LEU A 136 1.95 5.67 12.68
CA LEU A 136 0.87 6.27 13.45
C LEU A 136 1.33 6.78 14.82
N LYS A 137 2.20 6.02 15.50
CA LYS A 137 2.78 6.44 16.79
C LYS A 137 3.62 7.70 16.62
N ARG A 138 4.46 7.78 15.57
CA ARG A 138 5.33 8.93 15.34
C ARG A 138 4.53 10.17 14.94
N THR A 139 3.57 10.03 14.02
CA THR A 139 2.67 11.12 13.61
C THR A 139 1.86 11.66 14.80
N ARG A 140 1.41 10.80 15.73
CA ARG A 140 0.75 11.24 16.98
C ARG A 140 1.67 12.02 17.93
N VAL A 141 2.94 11.65 18.00
CA VAL A 141 3.93 12.41 18.79
C VAL A 141 4.10 13.80 18.19
N ILE A 142 4.34 13.88 16.87
CA ILE A 142 4.48 15.15 16.15
C ILE A 142 3.23 16.02 16.32
N GLN A 143 2.03 15.45 16.17
CA GLN A 143 0.77 16.17 16.35
C GLN A 143 0.65 16.80 17.73
N ARG A 144 0.98 16.06 18.81
CA ARG A 144 0.94 16.60 20.18
C ARG A 144 1.92 17.75 20.36
N GLU A 145 3.15 17.59 19.88
CA GLU A 145 4.15 18.65 19.96
C GLU A 145 3.76 19.88 19.14
N LEU A 146 3.13 19.71 17.98
CA LEU A 146 2.59 20.81 17.17
C LEU A 146 1.43 21.53 17.88
N GLU A 147 0.53 20.78 18.52
CA GLU A 147 -0.60 21.35 19.28
C GLU A 147 -0.12 22.27 20.41
N ASP A 148 0.95 21.89 21.12
CA ASP A 148 1.54 22.72 22.17
C ASP A 148 2.17 24.02 21.63
N LEU A 149 2.50 24.05 20.34
CA LEU A 149 3.17 25.16 19.66
C LEU A 149 2.21 26.05 18.84
N TYR A 150 0.98 25.64 18.59
CA TYR A 150 0.07 26.43 17.77
C TYR A 150 -0.17 27.83 18.36
N GLY A 151 -0.17 28.84 17.48
CA GLY A 151 -0.27 30.25 17.87
C GLY A 151 1.01 30.86 18.45
N ARG A 152 2.01 30.06 18.83
CA ARG A 152 3.33 30.56 19.26
C ARG A 152 4.16 30.94 18.04
N MET A 153 4.73 32.15 18.07
CA MET A 153 5.51 32.75 16.98
C MET A 153 6.89 33.26 17.41
N ASP A 154 7.34 32.92 18.61
CA ASP A 154 8.72 33.20 18.99
C ASP A 154 9.70 32.33 18.18
N ARG A 155 10.95 32.78 18.12
CA ARG A 155 11.99 32.14 17.28
C ARG A 155 12.19 30.66 17.60
N ASN A 156 12.12 30.28 18.87
CA ASN A 156 12.35 28.90 19.30
C ASN A 156 11.16 28.02 18.90
N SER A 157 9.94 28.49 19.12
CA SER A 157 8.73 27.79 18.67
C SER A 157 8.69 27.61 17.16
N LEU A 158 9.06 28.63 16.38
CA LEU A 158 9.13 28.52 14.91
C LEU A 158 10.20 27.52 14.46
N HIS A 159 11.36 27.51 15.10
CA HIS A 159 12.40 26.52 14.82
C HIS A 159 11.92 25.09 15.12
N HIS A 160 11.23 24.89 16.25
CA HIS A 160 10.69 23.58 16.63
C HIS A 160 9.60 23.12 15.67
N LYS A 161 8.65 23.99 15.30
CA LYS A 161 7.65 23.70 14.26
C LYS A 161 8.32 23.27 12.97
N ARG A 162 9.35 23.98 12.53
CA ARG A 162 10.10 23.64 11.32
C ARG A 162 10.74 22.25 11.42
N ALA A 163 11.33 21.92 12.56
CA ALA A 163 11.92 20.59 12.78
C ALA A 163 10.87 19.48 12.67
N LEU A 164 9.68 19.67 13.28
CA LEU A 164 8.57 18.74 13.18
C LEU A 164 8.03 18.58 11.75
N MET A 165 7.94 19.67 10.98
CA MET A 165 7.54 19.61 9.56
C MET A 165 8.56 18.82 8.72
N MET A 166 9.86 19.00 8.98
CA MET A 166 10.91 18.23 8.30
C MET A 166 10.84 16.75 8.66
N GLU A 167 10.43 16.44 9.89
CA GLU A 167 10.26 15.07 10.33
C GLU A 167 9.07 14.38 9.65
N LEU A 168 7.92 15.06 9.55
CA LEU A 168 6.79 14.59 8.73
C LEU A 168 7.23 14.33 7.29
N LEU A 169 8.06 15.21 6.72
CA LEU A 169 8.56 15.03 5.36
C LEU A 169 9.47 13.80 5.23
N GLN A 170 10.24 13.48 6.27
CA GLN A 170 11.07 12.27 6.28
C GLN A 170 10.22 11.01 6.38
N LEU A 171 9.15 11.01 7.19
CA LEU A 171 8.19 9.91 7.28
C LEU A 171 7.53 9.65 5.93
N ALA A 172 6.91 10.68 5.33
CA ALA A 172 6.25 10.57 4.03
C ALA A 172 7.19 10.09 2.91
N ARG A 173 8.46 10.50 2.94
CA ARG A 173 9.47 10.01 1.97
C ARG A 173 9.85 8.55 2.21
N ALA A 174 9.91 8.13 3.47
CA ALA A 174 10.23 6.74 3.82
C ALA A 174 9.09 5.81 3.39
N GLU A 175 7.85 6.18 3.67
CA GLU A 175 6.63 5.47 3.22
C GLU A 175 6.59 5.38 1.70
N GLN A 176 6.73 6.50 0.99
CA GLN A 176 6.75 6.49 -0.47
C GLN A 176 7.88 5.60 -1.05
N ALA A 177 9.04 5.54 -0.41
CA ALA A 177 10.13 4.67 -0.86
C ALA A 177 9.80 3.18 -0.63
N GLN A 178 9.08 2.85 0.44
CA GLN A 178 8.61 1.50 0.76
C GLN A 178 7.52 1.06 -0.21
N ASN A 179 6.48 1.86 -0.42
CA ASN A 179 5.40 1.57 -1.37
C ASN A 179 5.97 1.30 -2.78
N ARG A 180 6.98 2.08 -3.21
CA ARG A 180 7.66 1.85 -4.49
C ARG A 180 8.42 0.53 -4.55
N LYS A 181 8.96 0.08 -3.43
CA LYS A 181 9.68 -1.18 -3.33
C LYS A 181 8.70 -2.35 -3.40
N GLU A 182 7.60 -2.29 -2.64
CA GLU A 182 6.53 -3.29 -2.65
C GLU A 182 5.93 -3.44 -4.05
N ILE A 183 5.53 -2.34 -4.69
CA ILE A 183 5.03 -2.34 -6.08
C ILE A 183 6.02 -2.96 -7.07
N ARG A 184 7.33 -2.89 -6.79
CA ARG A 184 8.35 -3.53 -7.64
C ARG A 184 8.45 -5.02 -7.37
N GLU A 185 8.30 -5.44 -6.12
CA GLU A 185 8.27 -6.83 -5.68
C GLU A 185 7.01 -7.53 -6.22
N ASP A 186 5.82 -6.95 -6.07
CA ASP A 186 4.55 -7.51 -6.62
C ASP A 186 4.64 -7.71 -8.14
N ARG A 187 5.21 -6.72 -8.84
CA ARG A 187 5.41 -6.79 -10.30
C ARG A 187 6.37 -7.89 -10.70
N ARG A 188 7.32 -8.23 -9.84
CA ARG A 188 8.27 -9.30 -10.08
C ARG A 188 7.58 -10.65 -9.87
N GLU A 189 6.87 -10.82 -8.78
CA GLU A 189 6.12 -12.04 -8.44
C GLU A 189 5.06 -12.35 -9.50
N SER A 190 4.26 -11.35 -9.88
CA SER A 190 3.32 -11.41 -11.01
C SER A 190 3.95 -11.90 -12.33
N ARG A 191 5.24 -11.65 -12.56
CA ARG A 191 5.94 -12.15 -13.77
C ARG A 191 6.43 -13.57 -13.59
N GLU A 192 6.85 -13.93 -12.39
CA GLU A 192 7.30 -15.27 -12.05
C GLU A 192 6.12 -16.25 -12.08
N ASP A 193 4.95 -15.87 -11.55
CA ASP A 193 3.73 -16.68 -11.62
C ASP A 193 3.27 -16.93 -13.06
N ARG A 194 3.32 -15.89 -13.90
CA ARG A 194 3.01 -16.03 -15.34
C ARG A 194 3.99 -16.94 -16.08
N ARG A 195 5.23 -17.08 -15.60
CA ARG A 195 6.21 -18.03 -16.17
C ARG A 195 5.90 -19.44 -15.69
N GLN A 196 5.69 -19.64 -14.39
CA GLN A 196 5.33 -20.94 -13.82
C GLN A 196 4.04 -21.49 -14.45
N ALA A 197 2.99 -20.68 -14.58
CA ALA A 197 1.73 -21.09 -15.21
C ALA A 197 1.85 -21.44 -16.71
N ARG A 198 2.91 -20.98 -17.39
CA ARG A 198 3.23 -21.39 -18.75
C ARG A 198 3.99 -22.71 -18.78
N ASP A 199 4.89 -22.92 -17.84
CA ASP A 199 5.70 -24.13 -17.75
C ASP A 199 4.84 -25.34 -17.31
N ASP A 200 3.87 -25.14 -16.41
CA ASP A 200 2.93 -26.19 -15.98
C ASP A 200 1.94 -26.65 -17.08
N ARG A 201 1.91 -25.97 -18.25
CA ARG A 201 1.09 -26.38 -19.41
C ARG A 201 1.80 -27.36 -20.35
N TYR A 202 3.08 -27.65 -20.14
CA TYR A 202 3.90 -28.54 -20.96
C TYR A 202 4.34 -29.79 -20.18
#